data_AF-A0A960KZR8-F1
#
_entry.id   AF-A0A960KZR8-F1
#
_cell.length_a   1.000
_cell.length_b   1.000
_cell.length_c   1.000
_cell.angle_alpha   90.00
_cell.angle_beta   90.00
_cell.angle_gamma   90.00
#
_symmetry.space_group_name_H-M   'P 1'
#
loop_
_entity.id
_entity.type
_entity.pdbx_description
1 polymer ?
#
loop_
_entity_poly.entity_id
_entity_poly.type
_entity_poly.pdbx_seq_one_letter_code
_entity_poly.pdbx_strand_id
1 'polypeptide(L)'
;VNVFLDNMLHELGIDPTRESFSVKITGGPDGDVAGNELKILHREYGENAKVVAIGDGFGAAYDPQGLNWNELLRLVREGLPISHFSKECLSQDPKAFVILADNPERIKIRNNLYARAVADIFIPAGGRPYTVNADNWKNFLQPDGSPSARAVVEGANIFFTDEARERLQEKGLLMFKDSSANKCGVICSSFEILAALVIKPEEFIKIKKVYVGQVLEKLRAKANAEASLLLREYHERGRRTNLVQLSKILSAVINRVTDLVSENLQGLSEEEMHNPVYDQMIRAYAPAILSEKFGDLLQTQIPRSYRLALISADIAARLVYKEGISWLEHLPDQAVVETVHFYLRQEHHLHELMRQVDGSKLANKDEVLDILRISGARTLTQLARIKNKPLQ
;
A
#
# COMPACT_ATOMS: atom_id res chain seq x y z
N VAL A 1 -0.84 -3.34 4.25
CA VAL A 1 -0.91 -2.88 5.66
C VAL A 1 0.49 -2.67 6.23
N ASN A 2 1.25 -3.71 6.61
CA ASN A 2 2.59 -3.51 7.23
C ASN A 2 3.57 -2.58 6.49
N VAL A 3 3.60 -2.56 5.14
CA VAL A 3 4.47 -1.62 4.40
C VAL A 3 4.04 -0.16 4.59
N PHE A 4 2.74 0.10 4.68
CA PHE A 4 2.21 1.43 5.00
C PHE A 4 2.45 1.77 6.47
N LEU A 5 2.38 0.78 7.37
CA LEU A 5 2.76 0.93 8.78
C LEU A 5 4.21 1.38 8.91
N ASP A 6 5.15 0.72 8.24
CA ASP A 6 6.57 1.06 8.25
C ASP A 6 6.81 2.53 7.83
N ASN A 7 6.24 2.94 6.69
CA ASN A 7 6.30 4.33 6.23
C ASN A 7 5.69 5.30 7.26
N MET A 8 4.58 4.93 7.90
CA MET A 8 3.93 5.76 8.93
C MET A 8 4.76 5.86 10.21
N LEU A 9 5.43 4.79 10.64
CA LEU A 9 6.30 4.82 11.82
C LEU A 9 7.46 5.78 11.60
N HIS A 10 8.08 5.76 10.43
CA HIS A 10 9.11 6.74 10.06
C HIS A 10 8.57 8.17 10.00
N GLU A 11 7.36 8.41 9.48
CA GLU A 11 6.70 9.72 9.52
C GLU A 11 6.48 10.20 10.97
N LEU A 12 6.17 9.28 11.88
CA LEU A 12 6.05 9.55 13.31
C LEU A 12 7.39 9.72 14.04
N GLY A 13 8.52 9.59 13.33
CA GLY A 13 9.86 9.67 13.89
C GLY A 13 10.27 8.45 14.72
N ILE A 14 9.64 7.29 14.49
CA ILE A 14 9.97 6.02 15.15
C ILE A 14 10.80 5.18 14.19
N ASP A 15 11.96 4.71 14.63
CA ASP A 15 12.70 3.65 13.93
C ASP A 15 12.32 2.28 14.54
N PRO A 16 11.43 1.50 13.90
CA PRO A 16 10.92 0.26 14.49
C PRO A 16 11.97 -0.86 14.61
N THR A 17 13.14 -0.69 13.99
CA THR A 17 14.27 -1.62 14.14
C THR A 17 15.09 -1.36 15.40
N ARG A 18 14.94 -0.18 16.01
CA ARG A 18 15.74 0.27 17.15
C ARG A 18 14.90 0.63 18.38
N GLU A 19 13.65 1.00 18.18
CA GLU A 19 12.77 1.53 19.22
C GLU A 19 11.45 0.76 19.26
N SER A 20 10.91 0.59 20.46
CA SER A 20 9.59 -0.02 20.62
C SER A 20 8.47 0.95 20.27
N PHE A 21 7.38 0.43 19.72
CA PHE A 21 6.15 1.15 19.45
C PHE A 21 4.94 0.31 19.86
N SER A 22 3.84 0.97 20.20
CA SER A 22 2.62 0.32 20.62
C SER A 22 1.58 0.26 19.50
N VAL A 23 0.92 -0.88 19.35
CA VAL A 23 -0.12 -1.10 18.34
C VAL A 23 -1.39 -1.64 18.98
N LYS A 24 -2.54 -1.08 18.59
CA LYS A 24 -3.85 -1.67 18.86
C LYS A 24 -4.48 -2.14 17.56
N ILE A 25 -5.23 -3.23 17.62
CA ILE A 25 -5.79 -3.90 16.44
C ILE A 25 -7.26 -4.21 16.67
N THR A 26 -8.09 -4.06 15.63
CA THR A 26 -9.39 -4.75 15.55
C THR A 26 -9.32 -5.84 14.51
N GLY A 27 -10.06 -6.93 14.74
CA GLY A 27 -9.85 -8.19 14.01
C GLY A 27 -8.98 -9.13 14.84
N GLY A 28 -9.38 -10.40 14.91
CA GLY A 28 -8.78 -11.38 15.80
C GLY A 28 -7.57 -12.10 15.22
N PRO A 29 -6.79 -12.82 16.04
CA PRO A 29 -5.70 -13.68 15.58
C PRO A 29 -6.14 -14.76 14.58
N ASP A 30 -7.42 -15.15 14.62
CA ASP A 30 -8.10 -16.06 13.70
C ASP A 30 -8.51 -15.42 12.36
N GLY A 31 -8.46 -14.10 12.25
CA GLY A 31 -8.80 -13.37 11.04
C GLY A 31 -7.66 -13.36 10.02
N ASP A 32 -8.01 -13.32 8.72
CA ASP A 32 -7.01 -13.33 7.65
C ASP A 32 -6.10 -12.08 7.68
N VAL A 33 -6.67 -10.88 7.78
CA VAL A 33 -5.86 -9.64 7.81
C VAL A 33 -5.12 -9.50 9.14
N ALA A 34 -5.83 -9.57 10.26
CA ALA A 34 -5.24 -9.36 11.59
C ALA A 34 -4.23 -10.46 11.96
N GLY A 35 -4.56 -11.73 11.72
CA GLY A 35 -3.65 -12.86 11.97
C GLY A 35 -2.39 -12.80 11.12
N ASN A 36 -2.48 -12.46 9.83
CA ASN A 36 -1.28 -12.26 9.01
C ASN A 36 -0.49 -11.02 9.42
N GLU A 37 -1.15 -9.92 9.80
CA GLU A 37 -0.46 -8.72 10.30
C GLU A 37 0.32 -9.04 11.58
N LEU A 38 -0.24 -9.82 12.52
CA LEU A 38 0.48 -10.29 13.71
C LEU A 38 1.73 -11.10 13.37
N LYS A 39 1.65 -12.03 12.40
CA LYS A 39 2.83 -12.78 11.92
C LYS A 39 3.88 -11.85 11.34
N ILE A 40 3.47 -10.84 10.58
CA ILE A 40 4.37 -9.90 9.92
C ILE A 40 5.01 -8.97 10.94
N LEU A 41 4.25 -8.38 11.86
CA LEU A 41 4.76 -7.54 12.94
C LEU A 41 5.84 -8.25 13.75
N HIS A 42 5.57 -9.49 14.18
CA HIS A 42 6.57 -10.27 14.90
C HIS A 42 7.79 -10.62 14.03
N ARG A 43 7.59 -10.94 12.75
CA ARG A 43 8.70 -11.26 11.82
C ARG A 43 9.62 -10.07 11.59
N GLU A 44 9.07 -8.89 11.36
CA GLU A 44 9.84 -7.69 10.98
C GLU A 44 10.40 -6.95 12.21
N TYR A 45 9.67 -6.91 13.33
CA TYR A 45 9.99 -6.05 14.47
C TYR A 45 10.14 -6.78 15.82
N GLY A 46 9.68 -8.03 15.92
CA GLY A 46 9.74 -8.80 17.17
C GLY A 46 9.13 -8.04 18.36
N GLU A 47 9.86 -8.01 19.48
CA GLU A 47 9.44 -7.35 20.73
C GLU A 47 9.36 -5.82 20.65
N ASN A 48 9.90 -5.19 19.59
CA ASN A 48 9.72 -3.75 19.38
C ASN A 48 8.25 -3.42 19.09
N ALA A 49 7.52 -4.31 18.41
CA ALA A 49 6.09 -4.16 18.20
C ALA A 49 5.32 -4.64 19.45
N LYS A 50 4.80 -3.71 20.25
CA LYS A 50 4.00 -4.03 21.44
C LYS A 50 2.52 -4.00 21.12
N VAL A 51 1.91 -5.18 20.92
CA VAL A 51 0.47 -5.27 20.69
C VAL A 51 -0.27 -5.08 22.02
N VAL A 52 -0.77 -3.88 22.28
CA VAL A 52 -1.37 -3.55 23.58
C VAL A 52 -2.85 -3.90 23.66
N ALA A 53 -3.54 -4.01 22.51
CA ALA A 53 -4.97 -4.30 22.49
C ALA A 53 -5.38 -5.03 21.21
N ILE A 54 -6.22 -6.05 21.36
CA ILE A 54 -6.92 -6.70 20.26
C ILE A 54 -8.40 -6.86 20.63
N GLY A 55 -9.30 -6.43 19.74
CA GLY A 55 -10.73 -6.70 19.84
C GLY A 55 -11.26 -7.38 18.58
N ASP A 56 -11.99 -8.48 18.75
CA ASP A 56 -12.57 -9.24 17.64
C ASP A 56 -14.05 -9.58 17.85
N GLY A 57 -14.60 -10.51 17.05
CA GLY A 57 -15.99 -10.92 17.14
C GLY A 57 -16.39 -11.52 18.49
N PHE A 58 -15.47 -12.21 19.15
CA PHE A 58 -15.72 -13.09 20.30
C PHE A 58 -15.23 -12.51 21.62
N GLY A 59 -14.30 -11.56 21.60
CA GLY A 59 -13.74 -11.02 22.84
C GLY A 59 -12.79 -9.85 22.64
N ALA A 60 -12.08 -9.57 23.73
CA ALA A 60 -11.06 -8.53 23.78
C ALA A 60 -9.94 -8.93 24.72
N ALA A 61 -8.70 -8.62 24.34
CA ALA A 61 -7.55 -8.64 25.22
C ALA A 61 -6.88 -7.27 25.22
N TYR A 62 -6.45 -6.82 26.40
CA TYR A 62 -5.76 -5.56 26.62
C TYR A 62 -4.66 -5.78 27.64
N ASP A 63 -3.47 -5.29 27.34
CA ASP A 63 -2.34 -5.25 28.28
C ASP A 63 -1.51 -4.00 27.97
N PRO A 64 -1.44 -3.01 28.88
CA PRO A 64 -0.62 -1.82 28.68
C PRO A 64 0.87 -2.11 28.45
N GLN A 65 1.37 -3.24 28.95
CA GLN A 65 2.77 -3.66 28.76
C GLN A 65 3.01 -4.40 27.44
N GLY A 66 1.93 -4.76 26.72
CA GLY A 66 1.96 -5.57 25.51
C GLY A 66 1.54 -7.02 25.76
N LEU A 67 0.70 -7.56 24.88
CA LEU A 67 0.27 -8.95 24.89
C LEU A 67 1.45 -9.86 24.49
N ASN A 68 1.58 -10.99 25.17
CA ASN A 68 2.65 -11.97 24.93
C ASN A 68 2.66 -12.50 23.49
N TRP A 69 3.79 -12.35 22.79
CA TRP A 69 3.93 -12.76 21.39
C TRP A 69 3.80 -14.25 21.15
N ASN A 70 4.37 -15.10 22.02
CA ASN A 70 4.28 -16.55 21.85
C ASN A 70 2.82 -17.02 21.91
N GLU A 71 2.04 -16.44 22.82
CA GLU A 71 0.62 -16.72 22.96
C GLU A 71 -0.19 -16.17 21.77
N LEU A 72 0.07 -14.94 21.32
CA LEU A 72 -0.57 -14.40 20.11
C LEU A 72 -0.32 -15.30 18.90
N LEU A 73 0.92 -15.70 18.67
CA LEU A 73 1.27 -16.59 17.55
C LEU A 73 0.69 -17.99 17.71
N ARG A 74 0.48 -18.48 18.94
CA ARG A 74 -0.26 -19.72 19.18
C ARG A 74 -1.69 -19.60 18.69
N LEU A 75 -2.40 -18.55 19.08
CA LEU A 75 -3.77 -18.30 18.63
C LEU A 75 -3.87 -18.21 17.11
N VAL A 76 -2.93 -17.50 16.47
CA VAL A 76 -2.89 -17.42 15.00
C VAL A 76 -2.66 -18.79 14.35
N ARG A 77 -1.77 -19.62 14.89
CA ARG A 77 -1.50 -20.98 14.35
C ARG A 77 -2.69 -21.91 14.52
N GLU A 78 -3.41 -21.80 15.63
CA GLU A 78 -4.56 -22.63 15.95
C GLU A 78 -5.88 -22.11 15.38
N GLY A 79 -5.89 -20.90 14.79
CA GLY A 79 -7.11 -20.28 14.26
C GLY A 79 -8.11 -19.91 15.35
N LEU A 80 -7.62 -19.46 16.51
CA LEU A 80 -8.45 -19.13 17.67
C LEU A 80 -8.65 -17.62 17.84
N PRO A 81 -9.84 -17.19 18.28
CA PRO A 81 -10.10 -15.78 18.55
C PRO A 81 -9.40 -15.32 19.82
N ILE A 82 -9.30 -14.00 20.00
CA ILE A 82 -8.56 -13.37 21.09
C ILE A 82 -9.07 -13.74 22.48
N SER A 83 -10.34 -14.13 22.60
CA SER A 83 -10.91 -14.60 23.85
C SER A 83 -10.25 -15.87 24.42
N HIS A 84 -9.47 -16.59 23.61
CA HIS A 84 -8.70 -17.77 24.02
C HIS A 84 -7.27 -17.43 24.48
N PHE A 85 -6.90 -16.14 24.51
CA PHE A 85 -5.61 -15.71 25.06
C PHE A 85 -5.52 -16.12 26.54
N SER A 86 -4.45 -16.83 26.90
CA SER A 86 -4.19 -17.28 28.28
C SER A 86 -4.00 -16.10 29.22
N LYS A 87 -4.77 -16.07 30.32
CA LYS A 87 -4.68 -15.04 31.37
C LYS A 87 -3.32 -15.03 32.06
N GLU A 88 -2.68 -16.19 32.11
CA GLU A 88 -1.35 -16.40 32.71
C GLU A 88 -0.25 -15.72 31.88
N CYS A 89 -0.54 -15.40 30.62
CA CYS A 89 0.35 -14.68 29.71
C CYS A 89 0.14 -13.15 29.74
N LEU A 90 -0.79 -12.63 30.56
CA LEU A 90 -0.90 -11.21 30.83
C LEU A 90 0.17 -10.76 31.83
N SER A 91 0.58 -9.50 31.71
CA SER A 91 1.42 -8.85 32.70
C SER A 91 0.67 -8.69 34.04
N GLN A 92 1.40 -8.30 35.08
CA GLN A 92 0.82 -7.99 36.39
C GLN A 92 0.16 -6.60 36.45
N ASP A 93 -0.01 -5.91 35.32
CA ASP A 93 -0.68 -4.62 35.27
C ASP A 93 -2.15 -4.79 35.66
N PRO A 94 -2.68 -4.02 36.63
CA PRO A 94 -4.06 -4.16 37.10
C PRO A 94 -5.11 -3.83 36.03
N LYS A 95 -4.71 -3.18 34.92
CA LYS A 95 -5.58 -2.91 33.78
C LYS A 95 -5.56 -4.03 32.74
N ALA A 96 -4.63 -4.99 32.84
CA ALA A 96 -4.54 -6.08 31.87
C ALA A 96 -5.73 -7.04 32.02
N PHE A 97 -6.34 -7.42 30.89
CA PHE A 97 -7.47 -8.35 30.88
C PHE A 97 -7.59 -9.11 29.56
N VAL A 98 -8.26 -10.27 29.64
CA VAL A 98 -8.88 -10.96 28.51
C VAL A 98 -10.31 -11.33 28.89
N ILE A 99 -11.25 -11.05 27.99
CA ILE A 99 -12.68 -11.26 28.22
C ILE A 99 -13.37 -11.86 26.99
N LEU A 100 -14.39 -12.68 27.26
CA LEU A 100 -15.40 -13.07 26.28
C LEU A 100 -16.45 -11.96 26.13
N ALA A 101 -16.92 -11.71 24.92
CA ALA A 101 -18.00 -10.77 24.63
C ALA A 101 -19.38 -11.47 24.75
N ASP A 102 -19.64 -12.07 25.91
CA ASP A 102 -20.79 -12.96 26.19
C ASP A 102 -21.97 -12.28 26.91
N ASN A 103 -21.81 -11.02 27.32
CA ASN A 103 -22.85 -10.24 27.98
C ASN A 103 -22.76 -8.74 27.60
N PRO A 104 -23.82 -7.94 27.83
CA PRO A 104 -23.87 -6.55 27.39
C PRO A 104 -22.70 -5.67 27.88
N GLU A 105 -22.23 -5.88 29.12
CA GLU A 105 -21.13 -5.10 29.70
C GLU A 105 -19.81 -5.43 28.99
N ARG A 106 -19.47 -6.71 28.84
CA ARG A 106 -18.23 -7.14 28.16
C ARG A 106 -18.26 -6.83 26.67
N ILE A 107 -19.42 -6.93 26.02
CA ILE A 107 -19.62 -6.47 24.64
C ILE A 107 -19.31 -4.98 24.53
N LYS A 108 -19.76 -4.15 25.49
CA LYS A 108 -19.46 -2.72 25.53
C LYS A 108 -17.97 -2.46 25.73
N ILE A 109 -17.28 -3.21 26.60
CA ILE A 109 -15.82 -3.10 26.77
C ILE A 109 -15.11 -3.38 25.45
N ARG A 110 -15.38 -4.53 24.82
CA ARG A 110 -14.81 -4.91 23.52
C ARG A 110 -15.08 -3.85 22.45
N ASN A 111 -16.33 -3.40 22.34
CA ASN A 111 -16.75 -2.43 21.31
C ASN A 111 -16.10 -1.05 21.48
N ASN A 112 -15.56 -0.71 22.65
CA ASN A 112 -14.89 0.57 22.89
C ASN A 112 -13.38 0.44 23.11
N LEU A 113 -12.83 -0.78 23.08
CA LEU A 113 -11.41 -1.00 23.36
C LEU A 113 -10.51 -0.26 22.36
N TYR A 114 -10.86 -0.27 21.07
CA TYR A 114 -10.10 0.45 20.04
C TYR A 114 -9.97 1.95 20.33
N ALA A 115 -10.94 2.54 21.05
CA ALA A 115 -10.96 3.95 21.40
C ALA A 115 -10.29 4.24 22.75
N ARG A 116 -10.41 3.30 23.71
CA ARG A 116 -9.87 3.46 25.07
C ARG A 116 -8.40 3.10 25.21
N ALA A 117 -7.93 2.10 24.47
CA ALA A 117 -6.52 1.73 24.47
C ALA A 117 -5.72 2.84 23.78
N VAL A 118 -4.72 3.38 24.47
CA VAL A 118 -3.77 4.32 23.90
C VAL A 118 -2.63 3.54 23.25
N ALA A 119 -2.27 3.91 22.03
CA ALA A 119 -1.18 3.27 21.27
C ALA A 119 -0.53 4.29 20.31
N ASP A 120 0.62 3.98 19.72
CA ASP A 120 1.20 4.79 18.65
C ASP A 120 0.37 4.63 17.38
N ILE A 121 0.04 3.38 17.03
CA ILE A 121 -0.70 3.04 15.81
C ILE A 121 -1.97 2.26 16.12
N PHE A 122 -3.03 2.57 15.39
CA PHE A 122 -4.21 1.72 15.27
C PHE A 122 -4.28 1.05 13.89
N ILE A 123 -4.43 -0.27 13.88
CA ILE A 123 -4.67 -1.04 12.65
C ILE A 123 -6.07 -1.66 12.72
N PRO A 124 -7.09 -1.07 12.09
CA PRO A 124 -8.36 -1.76 11.92
C PRO A 124 -8.19 -2.81 10.84
N ALA A 125 -8.02 -4.07 11.25
CA ALA A 125 -7.88 -5.26 10.41
C ALA A 125 -9.12 -6.18 10.50
N GLY A 126 -10.24 -5.61 10.95
CA GLY A 126 -11.53 -6.26 11.13
C GLY A 126 -12.47 -5.31 11.88
N GLY A 127 -13.68 -5.77 12.18
CA GLY A 127 -14.73 -4.98 12.81
C GLY A 127 -15.88 -4.69 11.87
N ARG A 128 -16.89 -3.98 12.38
CA ARG A 128 -18.09 -3.63 11.61
C ARG A 128 -17.82 -2.38 10.77
N PRO A 129 -18.35 -2.29 9.54
CA PRO A 129 -18.34 -1.03 8.80
C PRO A 129 -18.89 0.11 9.65
N TYR A 130 -18.29 1.29 9.52
CA TYR A 130 -18.68 2.52 10.23
C TYR A 130 -18.68 2.39 11.75
N THR A 131 -17.80 1.55 12.30
CA THR A 131 -17.60 1.42 13.76
C THR A 131 -17.28 2.78 14.37
N VAL A 132 -16.49 3.60 13.67
CA VAL A 132 -16.29 5.01 14.00
C VAL A 132 -17.01 5.88 12.97
N ASN A 133 -17.90 6.74 13.45
CA ASN A 133 -18.80 7.52 12.61
C ASN A 133 -19.00 8.95 13.17
N ALA A 134 -19.84 9.72 12.48
CA ALA A 134 -20.11 11.13 12.78
C ALA A 134 -20.59 11.38 14.23
N ASP A 135 -21.27 10.40 14.83
CA ASP A 135 -21.87 10.51 16.15
C ASP A 135 -20.88 10.14 17.26
N ASN A 136 -19.95 9.21 16.99
CA ASN A 136 -19.12 8.61 18.03
C ASN A 136 -17.61 8.87 17.90
N TRP A 137 -17.14 9.56 16.86
CA TRP A 137 -15.71 9.81 16.64
C TRP A 137 -15.00 10.45 17.85
N LYS A 138 -15.72 11.28 18.63
CA LYS A 138 -15.20 11.90 19.86
C LYS A 138 -14.77 10.89 20.91
N ASN A 139 -15.34 9.68 20.91
CA ASN A 139 -14.95 8.60 21.82
C ASN A 139 -13.50 8.16 21.58
N PHE A 140 -12.97 8.38 20.37
CA PHE A 140 -11.59 8.09 20.02
C PHE A 140 -10.61 9.11 20.61
N LEU A 141 -11.09 10.23 21.16
CA LEU A 141 -10.27 11.25 21.79
C LEU A 141 -10.04 10.96 23.28
N GLN A 142 -8.86 11.36 23.74
CA GLN A 142 -8.44 11.37 25.13
C GLN A 142 -8.97 12.65 25.83
N PRO A 143 -8.90 12.73 27.18
CA PRO A 143 -9.36 13.91 27.91
C PRO A 143 -8.67 15.23 27.53
N ASP A 144 -7.44 15.18 27.03
CA ASP A 144 -6.69 16.34 26.53
C ASP A 144 -7.09 16.76 25.10
N GLY A 145 -8.02 16.02 24.47
CA GLY A 145 -8.49 16.25 23.11
C GLY A 145 -7.61 15.61 22.03
N SER A 146 -6.50 14.98 22.38
CA SER A 146 -5.67 14.21 21.44
C SER A 146 -6.33 12.87 21.09
N PRO A 147 -6.10 12.30 19.89
CA PRO A 147 -6.62 10.98 19.58
C PRO A 147 -5.91 9.88 20.41
N SER A 148 -6.60 8.77 20.66
CA SER A 148 -6.06 7.58 21.36
C SER A 148 -5.03 6.78 20.55
N ALA A 149 -4.73 7.22 19.33
CA ALA A 149 -3.58 6.78 18.55
C ALA A 149 -2.98 7.96 17.80
N ARG A 150 -1.69 7.89 17.46
CA ARG A 150 -1.02 8.94 16.68
C ARG A 150 -1.28 8.77 15.19
N ALA A 151 -1.42 7.53 14.72
CA ALA A 151 -1.83 7.24 13.36
C ALA A 151 -2.70 5.99 13.20
N VAL A 152 -3.32 5.87 12.02
CA VAL A 152 -4.14 4.74 11.59
C VAL A 152 -3.67 4.21 10.24
N VAL A 153 -3.59 2.89 10.10
CA VAL A 153 -3.39 2.22 8.81
C VAL A 153 -4.55 1.26 8.59
N GLU A 154 -5.52 1.64 7.74
CA GLU A 154 -6.74 0.86 7.58
C GLU A 154 -6.50 -0.45 6.78
N GLY A 155 -6.55 -1.60 7.46
CA GLY A 155 -6.41 -2.91 6.83
C GLY A 155 -7.73 -3.52 6.35
N ALA A 156 -8.83 -3.21 7.02
CA ALA A 156 -10.18 -3.60 6.67
C ALA A 156 -10.96 -2.45 6.03
N ASN A 157 -11.93 -2.79 5.19
CA ASN A 157 -12.75 -1.81 4.50
C ASN A 157 -13.69 -1.07 5.46
N ILE A 158 -13.70 0.25 5.34
CA ILE A 158 -14.76 1.15 5.81
C ILE A 158 -14.95 1.12 7.33
N PHE A 159 -13.86 1.08 8.11
CA PHE A 159 -13.97 1.14 9.57
C PHE A 159 -14.46 2.52 10.05
N PHE A 160 -14.03 3.59 9.37
CA PHE A 160 -14.42 4.97 9.62
C PHE A 160 -15.38 5.50 8.54
N THR A 161 -16.35 6.34 8.91
CA THR A 161 -17.05 7.21 7.93
C THR A 161 -16.13 8.34 7.48
N ASP A 162 -16.41 8.93 6.31
CA ASP A 162 -15.63 10.06 5.79
C ASP A 162 -15.61 11.26 6.75
N GLU A 163 -16.75 11.62 7.34
CA GLU A 163 -16.81 12.70 8.33
C GLU A 163 -15.99 12.40 9.59
N ALA A 164 -15.97 11.14 10.06
CA ALA A 164 -15.12 10.76 11.19
C ALA A 164 -13.63 10.88 10.86
N ARG A 165 -13.23 10.49 9.64
CA ARG A 165 -11.83 10.64 9.17
C ARG A 165 -11.43 12.11 9.14
N GLU A 166 -12.29 12.99 8.62
CA GLU A 166 -12.02 14.44 8.55
C GLU A 166 -11.82 15.04 9.95
N ARG A 167 -12.81 14.83 10.84
CA ARG A 167 -12.78 15.39 12.20
C ARG A 167 -11.61 14.86 13.04
N LEU A 168 -11.21 13.60 12.88
CA LEU A 168 -10.06 13.04 13.60
C LEU A 168 -8.72 13.55 13.06
N GLN A 169 -8.61 13.75 11.75
CA GLN A 169 -7.40 14.33 11.15
C GLN A 169 -7.21 15.81 11.57
N GLU A 170 -8.30 16.58 11.77
CA GLU A 170 -8.24 17.92 12.38
C GLU A 170 -7.68 17.91 13.82
N LYS A 171 -7.75 16.76 14.51
CA LYS A 171 -7.13 16.54 15.83
C LYS A 171 -5.70 16.00 15.75
N GLY A 172 -5.11 15.96 14.55
CA GLY A 172 -3.73 15.54 14.33
C GLY A 172 -3.54 14.03 14.14
N LEU A 173 -4.61 13.25 13.98
CA LEU A 173 -4.51 11.82 13.64
C LEU A 173 -4.03 11.67 12.20
N LEU A 174 -2.90 11.01 11.96
CA LEU A 174 -2.51 10.63 10.59
C LEU A 174 -3.23 9.36 10.16
N MET A 175 -3.65 9.26 8.90
CA MET A 175 -4.42 8.09 8.43
C MET A 175 -4.10 7.70 7.00
N PHE A 176 -3.64 6.46 6.81
CA PHE A 176 -3.72 5.81 5.51
C PHE A 176 -5.08 5.13 5.34
N LYS A 177 -5.81 5.60 4.32
CA LYS A 177 -7.13 5.09 3.96
C LYS A 177 -7.06 3.64 3.47
N ASP A 178 -8.12 2.88 3.74
CA ASP A 178 -8.30 1.47 3.35
C ASP A 178 -7.98 1.21 1.86
N SER A 179 -8.55 2.01 0.97
CA SER A 179 -8.38 1.91 -0.49
C SER A 179 -6.93 2.05 -0.96
N SER A 180 -6.03 2.54 -0.11
CA SER A 180 -4.58 2.50 -0.34
C SER A 180 -3.94 1.31 0.40
N ALA A 181 -4.12 1.25 1.73
CA ALA A 181 -3.37 0.34 2.60
C ALA A 181 -3.70 -1.15 2.44
N ASN A 182 -4.88 -1.51 1.91
CA ASN A 182 -5.30 -2.90 1.69
C ASN A 182 -5.34 -3.34 0.21
N LYS A 183 -4.94 -2.46 -0.72
CA LYS A 183 -5.03 -2.67 -2.18
C LYS A 183 -4.25 -3.88 -2.69
N CYS A 184 -3.24 -4.35 -1.96
CA CYS A 184 -2.41 -5.50 -2.36
C CYS A 184 -3.21 -6.79 -2.61
N GLY A 185 -4.37 -7.00 -1.97
CA GLY A 185 -5.24 -8.15 -2.27
C GLY A 185 -5.75 -8.13 -3.71
N VAL A 186 -6.19 -6.97 -4.19
CA VAL A 186 -6.66 -6.77 -5.57
C VAL A 186 -5.49 -6.93 -6.56
N ILE A 187 -4.34 -6.35 -6.25
CA ILE A 187 -3.13 -6.46 -7.11
C ILE A 187 -2.66 -7.92 -7.18
N CYS A 188 -2.72 -8.67 -6.08
CA CYS A 188 -2.38 -10.09 -6.06
C CYS A 188 -3.29 -10.90 -7.00
N SER A 189 -4.59 -10.60 -7.00
CA SER A 189 -5.56 -11.22 -7.92
C SER A 189 -5.23 -10.90 -9.39
N SER A 190 -4.74 -9.70 -9.70
CA SER A 190 -4.26 -9.37 -11.06
C SER A 190 -3.11 -10.29 -11.49
N PHE A 191 -2.14 -10.57 -10.62
CA PHE A 191 -1.06 -11.51 -10.90
C PHE A 191 -1.58 -12.95 -11.08
N GLU A 192 -2.52 -13.37 -10.23
CA GLU A 192 -3.14 -14.70 -10.34
C GLU A 192 -3.84 -14.90 -11.68
N ILE A 193 -4.63 -13.91 -12.13
CA ILE A 193 -5.27 -13.93 -13.45
C ILE A 193 -4.23 -13.98 -14.56
N LEU A 194 -3.17 -13.17 -14.48
CA LEU A 194 -2.09 -13.18 -15.48
C LEU A 194 -1.44 -14.57 -15.59
N ALA A 195 -1.16 -15.24 -14.46
CA ALA A 195 -0.61 -16.60 -14.50
C ALA A 195 -1.62 -17.59 -15.12
N ALA A 196 -2.90 -17.51 -14.74
CA ALA A 196 -3.95 -18.40 -15.24
C ALA A 196 -4.21 -18.24 -16.75
N LEU A 197 -4.01 -17.05 -17.32
CA LEU A 197 -4.09 -16.81 -18.76
C LEU A 197 -2.91 -17.43 -19.52
N VAL A 198 -1.73 -17.52 -18.90
CA VAL A 198 -0.47 -17.81 -19.61
C VAL A 198 -0.08 -19.28 -19.48
N ILE A 199 -0.33 -19.90 -18.32
CA ILE A 199 0.12 -21.25 -18.01
C ILE A 199 -0.98 -22.12 -17.40
N LYS A 200 -0.83 -23.44 -17.59
CA LYS A 200 -1.72 -24.45 -17.02
C LYS A 200 -1.43 -24.66 -15.52
N PRO A 201 -2.40 -25.18 -14.75
CA PRO A 201 -2.22 -25.46 -13.33
C PRO A 201 -0.98 -26.30 -13.00
N GLU A 202 -0.67 -27.31 -13.81
CA GLU A 202 0.46 -28.22 -13.58
C GLU A 202 1.80 -27.50 -13.73
N GLU A 203 1.90 -26.56 -14.66
CA GLU A 203 3.08 -25.71 -14.83
C GLU A 203 3.19 -24.67 -13.70
N PHE A 204 2.05 -24.11 -13.26
CA PHE A 204 2.03 -23.17 -12.14
C PHE A 204 2.54 -23.84 -10.85
N ILE A 205 2.11 -25.06 -10.55
CA ILE A 205 2.58 -25.79 -9.36
C ILE A 205 4.11 -25.94 -9.35
N LYS A 206 4.74 -26.14 -10.50
CA LYS A 206 6.22 -26.25 -10.61
C LYS A 206 6.94 -24.95 -10.27
N ILE A 207 6.32 -23.79 -10.48
CA ILE A 207 6.93 -22.47 -10.20
C ILE A 207 6.36 -21.77 -8.97
N LYS A 208 5.28 -22.29 -8.37
CA LYS A 208 4.45 -21.61 -7.35
C LYS A 208 5.27 -20.97 -6.23
N LYS A 209 6.24 -21.67 -5.65
CA LYS A 209 7.05 -21.15 -4.54
C LYS A 209 7.83 -19.89 -4.94
N VAL A 210 8.50 -19.92 -6.09
CA VAL A 210 9.27 -18.78 -6.61
C VAL A 210 8.34 -17.66 -7.05
N TYR A 211 7.26 -18.01 -7.75
CA TYR A 211 6.25 -17.07 -8.23
C TYR A 211 5.64 -16.27 -7.08
N VAL A 212 5.19 -16.93 -6.01
CA VAL A 212 4.62 -16.26 -4.82
C VAL A 212 5.64 -15.33 -4.17
N GLY A 213 6.90 -15.74 -4.05
CA GLY A 213 7.98 -14.88 -3.53
C GLY A 213 8.14 -13.59 -4.34
N GLN A 214 8.20 -13.70 -5.67
CA GLN A 214 8.34 -12.57 -6.57
C GLN A 214 7.08 -11.69 -6.63
N VAL A 215 5.88 -12.26 -6.48
CA VAL A 215 4.65 -11.49 -6.33
C VAL A 215 4.71 -10.66 -5.04
N LEU A 216 5.14 -11.24 -3.92
CA LEU A 216 5.28 -10.51 -2.65
C LEU A 216 6.27 -9.34 -2.77
N GLU A 217 7.39 -9.52 -3.47
CA GLU A 217 8.34 -8.42 -3.77
C GLU A 217 7.67 -7.29 -4.54
N LYS A 218 6.93 -7.60 -5.61
CA LYS A 218 6.18 -6.61 -6.40
C LYS A 218 5.10 -5.92 -5.58
N LEU A 219 4.37 -6.65 -4.74
CA LEU A 219 3.35 -6.08 -3.85
C LEU A 219 3.96 -5.12 -2.84
N ARG A 220 5.11 -5.47 -2.23
CA ARG A 220 5.84 -4.58 -1.32
C ARG A 220 6.32 -3.32 -2.03
N ALA A 221 6.90 -3.45 -3.21
CA ALA A 221 7.37 -2.31 -4.00
C ALA A 221 6.22 -1.35 -4.36
N LYS A 222 5.07 -1.88 -4.82
CA LYS A 222 3.88 -1.07 -5.14
C LYS A 222 3.27 -0.40 -3.91
N ALA A 223 3.17 -1.12 -2.79
CA ALA A 223 2.69 -0.55 -1.53
C ALA A 223 3.59 0.57 -1.02
N ASN A 224 4.92 0.37 -1.08
CA ASN A 224 5.88 1.38 -0.67
C ASN A 224 5.80 2.62 -1.57
N ALA A 225 5.75 2.44 -2.89
CA ALA A 225 5.64 3.55 -3.83
C ALA A 225 4.41 4.43 -3.55
N GLU A 226 3.25 3.83 -3.27
CA GLU A 226 2.04 4.57 -2.93
C GLU A 226 2.14 5.25 -1.55
N ALA A 227 2.63 4.55 -0.52
CA ALA A 227 2.80 5.11 0.82
C ALA A 227 3.77 6.31 0.82
N SER A 228 4.94 6.14 0.20
CA SER A 228 5.96 7.18 0.08
C SER A 228 5.46 8.37 -0.75
N LEU A 229 4.72 8.14 -1.85
CA LEU A 229 4.11 9.23 -2.62
C LEU A 229 3.13 10.04 -1.77
N LEU A 230 2.24 9.38 -1.03
CA LEU A 230 1.24 10.06 -0.20
C LEU A 230 1.89 10.93 0.87
N LEU A 231 2.94 10.45 1.53
CA LEU A 231 3.70 11.23 2.50
C LEU A 231 4.46 12.39 1.84
N ARG A 232 5.08 12.15 0.68
CA ARG A 232 5.75 13.20 -0.10
C ARG A 232 4.78 14.33 -0.46
N GLU A 233 3.63 14.00 -1.04
CA GLU A 233 2.59 14.99 -1.40
C GLU A 233 2.00 15.68 -0.16
N TYR A 234 1.88 14.97 0.96
CA TYR A 234 1.47 15.56 2.24
C TYR A 234 2.42 16.68 2.68
N HIS A 235 3.73 16.46 2.59
CA HIS A 235 4.72 17.49 2.92
C HIS A 235 4.83 18.59 1.86
N GLU A 236 4.84 18.25 0.57
CA GLU A 236 4.94 19.22 -0.53
C GLU A 236 3.76 20.20 -0.56
N ARG A 237 2.57 19.76 -0.13
CA ARG A 237 1.39 20.64 0.02
C ARG A 237 1.34 21.37 1.36
N GLY A 238 2.43 21.36 2.12
CA GLY A 238 2.54 22.02 3.43
C GLY A 238 1.56 21.46 4.46
N ARG A 239 1.23 20.16 4.37
CA ARG A 239 0.31 19.44 5.27
C ARG A 239 -1.14 19.97 5.30
N ARG A 240 -1.53 20.74 4.29
CA ARG A 240 -2.88 21.34 4.18
C ARG A 240 -3.92 20.35 3.67
N THR A 241 -3.51 19.40 2.83
CA THR A 241 -4.36 18.32 2.33
C THR A 241 -4.03 17.06 3.13
N ASN A 242 -5.02 16.45 3.77
CA ASN A 242 -4.78 15.29 4.61
C ASN A 242 -4.57 14.00 3.79
N LEU A 243 -3.99 12.96 4.39
CA LEU A 243 -3.62 11.72 3.70
C LEU A 243 -4.83 10.98 3.10
N VAL A 244 -6.00 11.05 3.74
CA VAL A 244 -7.25 10.46 3.23
C VAL A 244 -7.71 11.17 1.95
N GLN A 245 -7.67 12.51 1.93
CA GLN A 245 -7.96 13.31 0.75
C GLN A 245 -6.94 13.04 -0.36
N LEU A 246 -5.64 12.97 -0.03
CA LEU A 246 -4.59 12.63 -0.99
C LEU A 246 -4.79 11.25 -1.61
N SER A 247 -5.22 10.25 -0.84
CA SER A 247 -5.57 8.92 -1.37
C SER A 247 -6.69 9.01 -2.42
N LYS A 248 -7.73 9.82 -2.16
CA LYS A 248 -8.83 10.06 -3.13
C LYS A 248 -8.34 10.76 -4.39
N ILE A 249 -7.55 11.83 -4.25
CA ILE A 249 -6.98 12.58 -5.39
C ILE A 249 -6.06 11.67 -6.21
N LEU A 250 -5.16 10.92 -5.56
CA LEU A 250 -4.26 9.96 -6.18
C LEU A 250 -5.03 8.94 -7.03
N SER A 251 -6.09 8.35 -6.47
CA SER A 251 -6.93 7.41 -7.21
C SER A 251 -7.59 8.05 -8.42
N ALA A 252 -8.10 9.28 -8.28
CA ALA A 252 -8.74 10.00 -9.38
C ALA A 252 -7.74 10.30 -10.51
N VAL A 253 -6.52 10.73 -10.17
CA VAL A 253 -5.46 11.00 -11.16
C VAL A 253 -5.01 9.71 -11.84
N ILE A 254 -4.76 8.63 -11.11
CA ILE A 254 -4.36 7.35 -11.72
C ILE A 254 -5.44 6.82 -12.67
N ASN A 255 -6.70 6.85 -12.25
CA ASN A 255 -7.80 6.37 -13.10
C ASN A 255 -7.94 7.22 -14.35
N ARG A 256 -7.92 8.56 -14.22
CA ARG A 256 -7.96 9.47 -15.37
C ARG A 256 -6.81 9.21 -16.36
N VAL A 257 -5.57 9.07 -15.87
CA VAL A 257 -4.43 8.77 -16.74
C VAL A 257 -4.58 7.40 -17.38
N THR A 258 -5.07 6.40 -16.64
CA THR A 258 -5.31 5.04 -17.16
C THR A 258 -6.34 5.07 -18.30
N ASP A 259 -7.45 5.78 -18.11
CA ASP A 259 -8.53 5.88 -19.10
C ASP A 259 -8.04 6.58 -20.38
N LEU A 260 -7.36 7.72 -20.24
CA LEU A 260 -6.77 8.45 -21.38
C LEU A 260 -5.75 7.60 -22.14
N VAL A 261 -4.90 6.85 -21.44
CA VAL A 261 -3.94 5.93 -22.10
C VAL A 261 -4.68 4.80 -22.80
N SER A 262 -5.68 4.20 -22.15
CA SER A 262 -6.49 3.12 -22.72
C SER A 262 -7.18 3.55 -24.01
N GLU A 263 -7.80 4.73 -24.05
CA GLU A 263 -8.44 5.29 -25.24
C GLU A 263 -7.47 5.44 -26.42
N ASN A 264 -6.25 5.94 -26.16
CA ASN A 264 -5.21 6.05 -27.19
C ASN A 264 -4.74 4.68 -27.68
N LEU A 265 -4.57 3.71 -26.78
CA LEU A 265 -4.14 2.36 -27.15
C LEU A 265 -5.25 1.57 -27.87
N GLN A 266 -6.52 1.85 -27.63
CA GLN A 266 -7.63 1.16 -28.30
C GLN A 266 -7.63 1.37 -29.81
N GLY A 267 -7.17 2.53 -30.27
CA GLY A 267 -7.05 2.88 -31.69
C GLY A 267 -5.92 2.16 -32.45
N LEU A 268 -5.03 1.48 -31.73
CA LEU A 268 -3.91 0.75 -32.34
C LEU A 268 -4.36 -0.57 -32.96
N SER A 269 -3.78 -0.89 -34.12
CA SER A 269 -3.88 -2.19 -34.76
C SER A 269 -3.24 -3.30 -33.91
N GLU A 270 -3.54 -4.57 -34.22
CA GLU A 270 -2.91 -5.70 -33.53
C GLU A 270 -1.38 -5.71 -33.68
N GLU A 271 -0.86 -5.31 -34.85
CA GLU A 271 0.58 -5.21 -35.11
C GLU A 271 1.23 -4.13 -34.24
N GLU A 272 0.60 -2.95 -34.14
CA GLU A 272 1.07 -1.87 -33.27
C GLU A 272 0.99 -2.23 -31.79
N MET A 273 0.00 -3.03 -31.38
CA MET A 273 -0.12 -3.54 -30.01
C MET A 273 0.91 -4.62 -29.66
N HIS A 274 1.49 -5.29 -30.66
CA HIS A 274 2.55 -6.30 -30.52
C HIS A 274 3.92 -5.73 -30.91
N ASN A 275 4.29 -4.60 -30.32
CA ASN A 275 5.61 -4.00 -30.51
C ASN A 275 6.57 -4.30 -29.33
N PRO A 276 7.90 -4.19 -29.53
CA PRO A 276 8.90 -4.50 -28.52
C PRO A 276 8.75 -3.73 -27.20
N VAL A 277 8.24 -2.49 -27.23
CA VAL A 277 8.07 -1.65 -26.03
C VAL A 277 6.96 -2.23 -25.15
N TYR A 278 5.79 -2.49 -25.71
CA TYR A 278 4.66 -3.03 -24.94
C TYR A 278 4.91 -4.46 -24.47
N ASP A 279 5.55 -5.28 -25.28
CA ASP A 279 5.95 -6.63 -24.89
C ASP A 279 6.94 -6.62 -23.73
N GLN A 280 7.93 -5.71 -23.77
CA GLN A 280 8.86 -5.53 -22.66
C GLN A 280 8.14 -5.07 -21.39
N MET A 281 7.13 -4.20 -21.51
CA MET A 281 6.34 -3.76 -20.36
C MET A 281 5.55 -4.91 -19.72
N ILE A 282 4.90 -5.76 -20.53
CA ILE A 282 4.20 -6.95 -20.03
C ILE A 282 5.18 -7.90 -19.31
N ARG A 283 6.35 -8.15 -19.92
CA ARG A 283 7.40 -9.00 -19.34
C ARG A 283 7.95 -8.42 -18.04
N ALA A 284 8.11 -7.10 -17.95
CA ALA A 284 8.58 -6.42 -16.74
C ALA A 284 7.50 -6.38 -15.64
N TYR A 285 6.23 -6.28 -16.02
CA TYR A 285 5.10 -6.33 -15.09
C TYR A 285 5.00 -7.70 -14.43
N ALA A 286 5.07 -8.79 -15.20
CA ALA A 286 4.99 -10.16 -14.71
C ALA A 286 6.11 -10.53 -13.70
N PRO A 287 5.88 -11.47 -12.78
CA PRO A 287 6.95 -12.08 -11.98
C PRO A 287 8.04 -12.67 -12.89
N ALA A 288 9.31 -12.43 -12.56
CA ALA A 288 10.45 -12.77 -13.40
C ALA A 288 10.44 -14.25 -13.84
N ILE A 289 10.06 -15.17 -12.95
CA ILE A 289 9.98 -16.60 -13.26
C ILE A 289 8.95 -16.93 -14.35
N LEU A 290 7.86 -16.15 -14.44
CA LEU A 290 6.86 -16.30 -15.50
C LEU A 290 7.42 -15.79 -16.82
N SER A 291 8.09 -14.63 -16.80
CA SER A 291 8.71 -14.03 -17.99
C SER A 291 9.87 -14.84 -18.55
N GLU A 292 10.71 -15.41 -17.69
CA GLU A 292 11.88 -16.20 -18.07
C GLU A 292 11.49 -17.55 -18.68
N LYS A 293 10.47 -18.22 -18.13
CA LYS A 293 10.07 -19.57 -18.58
C LYS A 293 8.98 -19.58 -19.64
N PHE A 294 8.11 -18.58 -19.64
CA PHE A 294 6.88 -18.54 -20.45
C PHE A 294 6.73 -17.22 -21.19
N GLY A 295 7.83 -16.52 -21.47
CA GLY A 295 7.85 -15.22 -22.10
C GLY A 295 7.11 -15.15 -23.44
N ASP A 296 7.22 -16.19 -24.26
CA ASP A 296 6.53 -16.23 -25.56
C ASP A 296 5.02 -16.43 -25.40
N LEU A 297 4.60 -17.11 -24.34
CA LEU A 297 3.19 -17.25 -23.98
C LEU A 297 2.62 -15.93 -23.44
N LEU A 298 3.41 -15.11 -22.74
CA LEU A 298 2.97 -13.76 -22.35
C LEU A 298 2.61 -12.89 -23.55
N GLN A 299 3.28 -13.09 -24.69
CA GLN A 299 2.99 -12.34 -25.91
C GLN A 299 1.76 -12.87 -26.65
N THR A 300 1.52 -14.18 -26.60
CA THR A 300 0.54 -14.85 -27.48
C THR A 300 -0.76 -15.23 -26.79
N GLN A 301 -0.75 -15.48 -25.48
CA GLN A 301 -1.92 -15.98 -24.73
C GLN A 301 -2.74 -14.88 -24.08
N ILE A 302 -2.16 -13.70 -23.83
CA ILE A 302 -2.86 -12.62 -23.14
C ILE A 302 -3.86 -11.97 -24.12
N PRO A 303 -5.17 -11.97 -23.82
CA PRO A 303 -6.16 -11.33 -24.67
C PRO A 303 -5.90 -9.83 -24.84
N ARG A 304 -6.21 -9.28 -26.02
CA ARG A 304 -6.03 -7.86 -26.34
C ARG A 304 -6.57 -6.93 -25.27
N SER A 305 -7.79 -7.18 -24.78
CA SER A 305 -8.42 -6.37 -23.72
C SER A 305 -7.60 -6.35 -22.43
N TYR A 306 -6.99 -7.48 -22.06
CA TYR A 306 -6.14 -7.58 -20.88
C TYR A 306 -4.77 -6.91 -21.11
N ARG A 307 -4.19 -7.03 -22.32
CA ARG A 307 -2.98 -6.28 -22.70
C ARG A 307 -3.20 -4.78 -22.55
N LEU A 308 -4.31 -4.26 -23.11
CA LEU A 308 -4.69 -2.85 -23.02
C LEU A 308 -4.82 -2.40 -21.56
N ALA A 309 -5.57 -3.14 -20.74
CA ALA A 309 -5.77 -2.81 -19.33
C ALA A 309 -4.44 -2.80 -18.54
N LEU A 310 -3.60 -3.84 -18.72
CA LEU A 310 -2.32 -3.96 -18.03
C LEU A 310 -1.37 -2.82 -18.42
N ILE A 311 -1.17 -2.59 -19.72
CA ILE A 311 -0.27 -1.56 -20.23
C ILE A 311 -0.72 -0.18 -19.74
N SER A 312 -2.03 0.12 -19.86
CA SER A 312 -2.57 1.42 -19.45
C SER A 312 -2.38 1.67 -17.95
N ALA A 313 -2.77 0.70 -17.12
CA ALA A 313 -2.66 0.82 -15.67
C ALA A 313 -1.20 0.91 -15.21
N ASP A 314 -0.29 0.17 -15.86
CA ASP A 314 1.12 0.16 -15.49
C ASP A 314 1.84 1.45 -15.91
N ILE A 315 1.50 2.04 -17.07
CA ILE A 315 1.96 3.39 -17.46
C ILE A 315 1.50 4.42 -16.44
N ALA A 316 0.20 4.45 -16.16
CA ALA A 316 -0.40 5.42 -15.26
C ALA A 316 0.22 5.33 -13.85
N ALA A 317 0.32 4.11 -13.30
CA ALA A 317 0.91 3.88 -11.99
C ALA A 317 2.38 4.29 -11.94
N ARG A 318 3.20 3.90 -12.94
CA ARG A 318 4.61 4.28 -12.99
C ARG A 318 4.80 5.79 -13.05
N LEU A 319 4.03 6.45 -13.90
CA LEU A 319 4.10 7.90 -14.10
C LEU A 319 3.73 8.65 -12.82
N VAL A 320 2.56 8.33 -12.24
CA VAL A 320 2.03 9.06 -11.09
C VAL A 320 2.84 8.78 -9.82
N TYR A 321 3.21 7.52 -9.55
CA TYR A 321 4.01 7.17 -8.38
C TYR A 321 5.40 7.81 -8.40
N LYS A 322 6.03 7.87 -9.58
CA LYS A 322 7.35 8.46 -9.70
C LYS A 322 7.30 9.99 -9.64
N GLU A 323 6.48 10.60 -10.48
CA GLU A 323 6.56 12.04 -10.76
C GLU A 323 5.65 12.91 -9.88
N GLY A 324 4.69 12.29 -9.19
CA GLY A 324 3.76 12.97 -8.29
C GLY A 324 2.40 13.26 -8.91
N ILE A 325 1.44 13.48 -8.04
CA ILE A 325 0.04 13.79 -8.36
C ILE A 325 -0.02 15.15 -9.05
N SER A 326 0.69 16.12 -8.47
CA SER A 326 0.62 17.54 -8.84
C SER A 326 1.03 17.81 -10.29
N TRP A 327 1.85 16.93 -10.89
CA TRP A 327 2.32 17.11 -12.27
C TRP A 327 1.22 16.95 -13.32
N LEU A 328 0.26 16.06 -13.08
CA LEU A 328 -0.79 15.72 -14.04
C LEU A 328 -2.19 16.20 -13.62
N GLU A 329 -2.40 16.44 -12.32
CA GLU A 329 -3.70 16.79 -11.74
C GLU A 329 -4.40 17.94 -12.49
N HIS A 330 -3.67 19.02 -12.79
CA HIS A 330 -4.23 20.26 -13.35
C HIS A 330 -4.05 20.41 -14.86
N LEU A 331 -3.41 19.44 -15.53
CA LEU A 331 -3.25 19.48 -16.99
C LEU A 331 -4.58 19.14 -17.66
N PRO A 332 -4.94 19.79 -18.79
CA PRO A 332 -6.04 19.32 -19.66
C PRO A 332 -5.77 17.92 -20.22
N ASP A 333 -6.80 17.15 -20.55
CA ASP A 333 -6.69 15.75 -21.02
C ASP A 333 -5.72 15.59 -22.19
N GLN A 334 -5.83 16.46 -23.20
CA GLN A 334 -4.91 16.45 -24.35
C GLN A 334 -3.44 16.62 -23.93
N ALA A 335 -3.18 17.50 -22.96
CA ALA A 335 -1.83 17.74 -22.46
C ALA A 335 -1.32 16.57 -21.59
N VAL A 336 -2.21 15.82 -20.94
CA VAL A 336 -1.86 14.58 -20.23
C VAL A 336 -1.42 13.52 -21.25
N VAL A 337 -2.20 13.30 -22.31
CA VAL A 337 -1.88 12.34 -23.37
C VAL A 337 -0.52 12.65 -24.01
N GLU A 338 -0.28 13.90 -24.39
CA GLU A 338 1.02 14.34 -24.91
C GLU A 338 2.15 14.09 -23.91
N THR A 339 1.92 14.40 -22.63
CA THR A 339 2.91 14.21 -21.57
C THR A 339 3.26 12.74 -21.39
N VAL A 340 2.27 11.84 -21.41
CA VAL A 340 2.51 10.39 -21.34
C VAL A 340 3.34 9.93 -22.54
N HIS A 341 2.99 10.34 -23.76
CA HIS A 341 3.74 9.98 -24.96
C HIS A 341 5.21 10.45 -24.91
N PHE A 342 5.45 11.71 -24.50
CA PHE A 342 6.80 12.21 -24.33
C PHE A 342 7.53 11.45 -23.22
N TYR A 343 6.88 11.22 -22.08
CA TYR A 343 7.48 10.54 -20.94
C TYR A 343 7.95 9.13 -21.31
N LEU A 344 7.14 8.33 -22.00
CA LEU A 344 7.54 6.98 -22.42
C LEU A 344 8.77 6.98 -23.32
N ARG A 345 8.86 7.92 -24.26
CA ARG A 345 10.04 8.08 -25.12
C ARG A 345 11.27 8.52 -24.33
N GLN A 346 11.10 9.45 -23.41
CA GLN A 346 12.21 9.99 -22.61
C GLN A 346 12.68 9.01 -21.53
N GLU A 347 11.79 8.18 -20.99
CA GLU A 347 12.16 7.12 -20.05
C GLU A 347 13.03 6.06 -20.74
N HIS A 348 12.68 5.68 -21.97
CA HIS A 348 13.52 4.78 -22.77
C HIS A 348 14.91 5.38 -23.03
N HIS A 349 14.94 6.65 -23.48
CA HIS A 349 16.19 7.37 -23.72
C HIS A 349 17.04 7.49 -22.44
N LEU A 350 16.41 7.79 -21.30
CA LEU A 350 17.08 7.85 -20.01
C LEU A 350 17.74 6.51 -19.65
N HIS A 351 17.05 5.39 -19.86
CA HIS A 351 17.63 4.06 -19.60
C HIS A 351 18.82 3.73 -20.51
N GLU A 352 18.85 4.24 -21.74
CA GLU A 352 20.03 4.12 -22.60
C GLU A 352 21.19 4.97 -22.08
N LEU A 353 20.93 6.22 -21.71
CA LEU A 353 21.93 7.11 -21.12
C LEU A 353 22.51 6.52 -19.83
N MET A 354 21.65 6.01 -18.94
CA MET A 354 22.08 5.36 -17.72
C MET A 354 22.94 4.12 -17.99
N ARG A 355 22.60 3.29 -18.98
CA ARG A 355 23.44 2.14 -19.37
C ARG A 355 24.83 2.58 -19.87
N GLN A 356 24.88 3.68 -20.62
CA GLN A 356 26.16 4.26 -21.08
C GLN A 356 27.00 4.79 -19.91
N VAL A 357 26.36 5.48 -18.94
CA VAL A 357 27.02 5.98 -17.73
C VAL A 357 27.54 4.82 -16.88
N ASP A 358 26.74 3.78 -16.68
CA ASP A 358 27.14 2.62 -15.88
C ASP A 358 28.32 1.85 -16.50
N GLY A 359 28.31 1.71 -17.84
CA GLY A 359 29.41 1.11 -18.60
C GLY A 359 30.64 2.02 -18.78
N SER A 360 30.60 3.25 -18.27
CA SER A 360 31.70 4.21 -18.41
C SER A 360 32.77 4.06 -17.32
N LYS A 361 33.90 4.76 -17.51
CA LYS A 361 34.98 4.87 -16.51
C LYS A 361 34.85 6.12 -15.63
N LEU A 362 33.67 6.75 -15.59
CA LEU A 362 33.45 7.94 -14.75
C LEU A 362 33.64 7.59 -13.27
N ALA A 363 34.49 8.35 -12.58
CA ALA A 363 34.76 8.13 -11.16
C ALA A 363 33.49 8.28 -10.29
N ASN A 364 32.60 9.19 -10.66
CA ASN A 364 31.36 9.48 -9.94
C ASN A 364 30.13 8.89 -10.64
N LYS A 365 30.28 7.78 -11.39
CA LYS A 365 29.17 7.23 -12.18
C LYS A 365 27.94 6.91 -11.33
N ASP A 366 28.11 6.43 -10.10
CA ASP A 366 27.00 6.05 -9.23
C ASP A 366 26.18 7.27 -8.80
N GLU A 367 26.85 8.37 -8.43
CA GLU A 367 26.20 9.66 -8.12
C GLU A 367 25.43 10.20 -9.32
N VAL A 368 26.01 10.13 -10.53
CA VAL A 368 25.34 10.54 -11.77
C VAL A 368 24.11 9.68 -12.05
N LEU A 369 24.20 8.37 -11.85
CA LEU A 369 23.08 7.45 -12.01
C LEU A 369 21.94 7.78 -11.04
N ASP A 370 22.26 8.14 -9.79
CA ASP A 370 21.25 8.52 -8.80
C ASP A 370 20.54 9.82 -9.18
N ILE A 371 21.27 10.83 -9.64
CA ILE A 371 20.67 12.08 -10.16
C ILE A 371 19.73 11.79 -11.34
N LEU A 372 20.18 10.96 -12.29
CA LEU A 372 19.40 10.57 -13.46
C LEU A 372 18.14 9.80 -13.07
N ARG A 373 18.20 8.89 -12.08
CA ARG A 373 17.03 8.15 -11.56
C ARG A 373 15.98 9.08 -10.97
N ILE A 374 16.42 10.11 -10.24
CA ILE A 374 15.53 11.03 -9.50
C ILE A 374 14.79 11.98 -10.44
N SER A 375 15.48 12.60 -11.40
CA SER A 375 14.90 13.71 -12.19
C SER A 375 14.89 13.52 -13.70
N GLY A 376 15.66 12.55 -14.22
CA GLY A 376 15.99 12.48 -15.65
C GLY A 376 14.77 12.41 -16.57
N ALA A 377 13.80 11.54 -16.26
CA ALA A 377 12.67 11.29 -17.16
C ALA A 377 11.76 12.52 -17.28
N ARG A 378 11.40 13.15 -16.16
CA ARG A 378 10.61 14.38 -16.14
C ARG A 378 11.33 15.56 -16.75
N THR A 379 12.61 15.78 -16.42
CA THR A 379 13.38 16.89 -16.99
C THR A 379 13.51 16.75 -18.50
N LEU A 380 13.81 15.55 -19.00
CA LEU A 380 13.83 15.28 -20.45
C LEU A 380 12.47 15.50 -21.09
N THR A 381 11.38 15.10 -20.43
CA THR A 381 10.00 15.31 -20.90
C THR A 381 9.68 16.80 -21.02
N GLN A 382 10.02 17.61 -20.02
CA GLN A 382 9.84 19.05 -20.04
C GLN A 382 10.66 19.71 -21.16
N LEU A 383 11.93 19.32 -21.31
CA LEU A 383 12.80 19.82 -22.37
C LEU A 383 12.27 19.46 -23.77
N ALA A 384 11.79 18.24 -23.97
CA ALA A 384 11.20 17.80 -25.23
C ALA A 384 9.94 18.61 -25.58
N ARG A 385 9.08 18.88 -24.59
CA ARG A 385 7.87 19.71 -24.78
C ARG A 385 8.21 21.16 -25.11
N ILE A 386 9.27 21.73 -24.52
CA ILE A 386 9.73 23.10 -24.84
C ILE A 386 10.26 23.14 -26.28
N LYS A 387 11.10 22.19 -26.69
CA LYS A 387 11.71 22.14 -28.04
C LYS A 387 10.68 21.89 -29.15
N ASN A 388 9.58 21.20 -28.85
CA ASN A 388 8.49 20.93 -29.80
C ASN A 388 7.37 21.98 -29.79
N LYS A 389 7.48 23.08 -29.02
CA LYS A 389 6.62 24.24 -29.27
C LYS A 389 7.05 24.86 -30.61
N PRO A 390 6.13 25.16 -31.55
CA PRO A 390 6.49 26.09 -32.61
C PRO A 390 6.94 27.38 -31.93
N LEU A 391 8.12 27.89 -32.34
CA LEU A 391 8.50 29.27 -32.04
C LEU A 391 7.33 30.15 -32.46
N GLN A 392 6.71 30.83 -31.49
CA GLN A 392 5.73 31.88 -31.80
C GLN A 392 6.40 33.04 -32.51
#